data_AF-A0A1T4W6C5-F1
#
_entry.id   AF-A0A1T4W6C5-F1
#
_cell.length_a   1.000
_cell.length_b   1.000
_cell.length_c   1.000
_cell.angle_alpha   90.00
_cell.angle_beta   90.00
_cell.angle_gamma   90.00
#
_symmetry.space_group_name_H-M   'P 1'
#
loop_
_entity.id
_entity.type
_entity.pdbx_description
1 polymer ?
#
loop_
_entity_poly.entity_id
_entity_poly.type
_entity_poly.pdbx_seq_one_letter_code
_entity_poly.pdbx_strand_id
1 'polypeptide(L)'
;MKKHFLLATTAVCVLALSGCSTSSSPRAYGDRLDTLPYSQTALSSLAQGREYQAQGRYELARQTFVDGLMAAKNPELKATLKEEIASTDRIIRSRR
;
A
#
# COMPACT_ATOMS: atom_id res chain seq x y z
N MET A 1 -12.23 -47.81 26.76
CA MET A 1 -11.72 -47.76 25.37
C MET A 1 -12.77 -47.10 24.48
N LYS A 2 -12.35 -46.39 23.43
CA LYS A 2 -13.14 -45.64 22.42
C LYS A 2 -13.17 -44.11 22.59
N LYS A 3 -11.97 -43.49 22.56
CA LYS A 3 -11.73 -42.06 22.29
C LYS A 3 -11.76 -41.72 20.78
N HIS A 4 -12.50 -42.49 19.98
CA HIS A 4 -12.46 -42.40 18.52
C HIS A 4 -13.87 -42.36 17.96
N PHE A 5 -14.60 -41.27 18.16
CA PHE A 5 -15.70 -40.92 17.27
C PHE A 5 -16.00 -39.41 17.34
N LEU A 6 -14.94 -38.62 17.47
CA LEU A 6 -14.98 -37.15 17.54
C LEU A 6 -14.67 -36.52 16.17
N LEU A 7 -14.97 -37.25 15.08
CA LEU A 7 -14.34 -37.00 13.78
C LEU A 7 -15.26 -37.31 12.58
N ALA A 8 -16.59 -37.11 12.67
CA ALA A 8 -17.45 -37.33 11.49
C ALA A 8 -18.88 -36.75 11.62
N THR A 9 -19.04 -35.42 11.76
CA THR A 9 -20.31 -34.71 11.44
C THR A 9 -20.05 -33.20 11.51
N THR A 10 -19.36 -32.55 10.58
CA THR A 10 -19.93 -32.05 9.32
C THR A 10 -21.46 -32.01 9.32
N ALA A 11 -22.03 -30.86 9.66
CA ALA A 11 -22.89 -30.09 8.76
C ALA A 11 -23.60 -28.96 9.53
N VAL A 12 -23.71 -27.81 8.86
CA VAL A 12 -24.64 -26.72 9.19
C VAL A 12 -24.27 -25.83 10.37
N CYS A 13 -23.34 -24.90 10.12
CA CYS A 13 -23.47 -23.50 10.57
C CYS A 13 -22.70 -22.60 9.59
N VAL A 14 -23.02 -22.76 8.30
CA VAL A 14 -22.86 -21.70 7.31
C VAL A 14 -23.96 -20.68 7.60
N LEU A 15 -23.61 -19.39 7.51
CA LEU A 15 -24.45 -18.20 7.32
C LEU A 15 -24.27 -17.15 8.43
N ALA A 16 -24.03 -15.92 7.95
CA ALA A 16 -23.94 -14.67 8.68
C ALA A 16 -22.62 -14.38 9.39
N LEU A 17 -21.59 -14.04 8.62
CA LEU A 17 -20.98 -12.71 8.75
C LEU A 17 -20.53 -12.26 7.36
N SER A 18 -21.37 -11.41 6.77
CA SER A 18 -21.17 -10.65 5.56
C SER A 18 -19.91 -9.78 5.70
N GLY A 19 -18.76 -10.32 5.29
CA GLY A 19 -17.57 -9.51 5.04
C GLY A 19 -17.81 -8.68 3.80
N CYS A 20 -18.05 -7.38 4.00
CA CYS A 20 -18.19 -6.38 2.94
C CYS A 20 -17.17 -6.62 1.81
N SER A 21 -17.72 -6.89 0.64
CA SER A 21 -17.04 -6.83 -0.65
C SER A 21 -16.50 -5.41 -0.86
N THR A 22 -15.33 -5.10 -0.30
CA THR A 22 -14.49 -4.09 -0.91
C THR A 22 -13.66 -4.85 -1.94
N SER A 23 -14.27 -5.00 -3.12
CA SER A 23 -13.54 -5.30 -4.34
C SER A 23 -12.64 -4.09 -4.60
N SER A 24 -11.53 -4.04 -3.88
CA SER A 24 -10.42 -3.15 -4.17
C SER A 24 -9.90 -3.63 -5.51
N SER A 25 -10.44 -3.06 -6.58
CA SER A 25 -9.89 -3.22 -7.92
C SER A 25 -8.38 -3.03 -7.78
N PRO A 26 -7.53 -4.01 -8.16
CA PRO A 26 -6.14 -3.68 -8.36
C PRO A 26 -6.17 -2.59 -9.42
N ARG A 27 -5.84 -1.35 -9.02
CA ARG A 27 -5.54 -0.28 -9.95
C ARG A 27 -4.50 -0.87 -10.87
N ALA A 28 -4.94 -1.28 -12.06
CA ALA A 28 -4.07 -1.57 -13.17
C ALA A 28 -3.40 -0.23 -13.49
N TYR A 29 -2.33 0.07 -12.76
CA TYR A 29 -1.31 1.02 -13.17
C TYR A 29 -0.51 0.32 -14.27
N GLY A 30 -1.21 -0.04 -15.32
CA GLY A 30 -0.71 -0.71 -16.48
C GLY A 30 -0.22 0.33 -17.46
N ASP A 31 1.04 0.16 -17.83
CA ASP A 31 1.39 0.05 -19.24
C ASP A 31 2.01 1.27 -19.94
N ARG A 32 2.70 2.14 -19.19
CA ARG A 32 3.70 3.03 -19.81
C ARG A 32 4.79 3.55 -18.87
N LEU A 33 5.27 2.68 -17.98
CA LEU A 33 6.54 2.93 -17.30
C LEU A 33 7.66 2.48 -18.20
N ASP A 34 7.92 3.29 -19.22
CA ASP A 34 9.12 3.18 -20.04
C ASP A 34 10.32 2.97 -19.11
N THR A 35 11.05 1.90 -19.41
CA THR A 35 12.12 1.24 -18.67
C THR A 35 13.37 2.11 -18.58
N LEU A 36 13.23 3.29 -17.98
CA LEU A 36 14.35 4.12 -17.56
C LEU A 36 14.68 3.78 -16.10
N PRO A 37 15.96 3.53 -15.75
CA PRO A 37 16.35 3.11 -14.39
C PRO A 37 15.87 4.10 -13.32
N TYR A 38 15.83 5.40 -13.66
CA TYR A 38 15.31 6.45 -12.78
C TYR A 38 13.81 6.36 -12.49
N SER A 39 13.00 5.88 -13.45
CA SER A 39 11.57 5.65 -13.23
C SER A 39 11.36 4.49 -12.26
N GLN A 40 12.18 3.42 -12.38
CA GLN A 40 12.19 2.29 -11.45
C GLN A 40 12.53 2.74 -10.03
N THR A 41 13.56 3.58 -9.85
CA THR A 41 13.92 4.13 -8.53
C THR A 41 12.76 4.91 -7.92
N ALA A 42 12.14 5.81 -8.69
CA ALA A 42 11.01 6.61 -8.21
C ALA A 42 9.80 5.75 -7.78
N LEU A 43 9.51 4.68 -8.52
CA LEU A 43 8.46 3.73 -8.15
C LEU A 43 8.80 2.96 -6.88
N SER A 44 10.05 2.53 -6.74
CA SER A 44 10.51 1.84 -5.53
C SER A 44 10.41 2.75 -4.31
N SER A 45 10.78 4.02 -4.44
CA SER A 45 10.63 5.03 -3.39
C SER A 45 9.15 5.28 -3.05
N LEU A 46 8.26 5.31 -4.05
CA LEU A 46 6.82 5.44 -3.80
C LEU A 46 6.29 4.25 -2.99
N ALA A 47 6.65 3.02 -3.37
CA ALA A 47 6.23 1.83 -2.63
C ALA A 47 6.79 1.84 -1.20
N GLN A 48 8.09 2.08 -1.04
CA GLN A 48 8.77 2.09 0.25
C GLN A 48 8.24 3.20 1.18
N GLY A 49 7.96 4.39 0.64
CA GLY A 49 7.38 5.48 1.44
C GLY A 49 5.99 5.11 1.99
N ARG A 50 5.17 4.40 1.22
CA ARG A 50 3.86 3.89 1.69
C ARG A 50 4.01 2.83 2.78
N GLU A 51 5.01 1.95 2.67
CA GLU A 51 5.33 1.01 3.74
C GLU A 51 5.74 1.73 5.03
N TYR A 52 6.54 2.78 4.93
CA TYR A 52 6.91 3.61 6.09
C TYR A 52 5.70 4.35 6.69
N GLN A 53 4.77 4.85 5.87
CA GLN A 53 3.49 5.39 6.38
C GLN A 53 2.69 4.33 7.15
N ALA A 54 2.59 3.10 6.62
CA ALA A 54 1.88 2.01 7.27
C ALA A 54 2.52 1.60 8.61
N GLN A 55 3.84 1.76 8.74
CA GLN A 55 4.59 1.56 9.98
C GLN A 55 4.52 2.75 10.95
N GLY A 56 3.86 3.86 10.57
CA GLY A 56 3.80 5.08 11.38
C GLY A 56 5.08 5.92 11.36
N ARG A 57 6.03 5.62 10.46
CA ARG A 57 7.33 6.29 10.33
C ARG A 57 7.23 7.46 9.34
N TYR A 58 6.40 8.45 9.66
CA TYR A 58 6.02 9.50 8.71
C TYR A 58 7.17 10.40 8.25
N GLU A 59 8.11 10.74 9.13
CA GLU A 59 9.29 11.54 8.76
C GLU A 59 10.15 10.82 7.71
N LEU A 60 10.36 9.52 7.92
CA LEU A 60 11.11 8.71 6.98
C LEU A 60 10.34 8.53 5.67
N ALA A 61 9.03 8.25 5.74
CA ALA A 61 8.18 8.18 4.56
C ALA A 61 8.26 9.45 3.70
N ARG A 62 8.17 10.62 4.35
CA ARG A 62 8.29 11.92 3.70
C ARG A 62 9.62 12.05 2.95
N GLN A 63 10.73 11.72 3.61
CA GLN A 63 12.05 11.76 2.99
C GLN A 63 12.12 10.82 1.78
N THR A 64 11.65 9.58 1.92
CA THR A 64 11.65 8.61 0.82
C THR A 64 10.82 9.09 -0.37
N PHE A 65 9.68 9.75 -0.16
CA PHE A 65 8.91 10.34 -1.25
C PHE A 65 9.64 11.52 -1.92
N VAL A 66 10.37 12.34 -1.16
CA VAL A 66 11.21 13.41 -1.72
C VAL A 66 12.31 12.82 -2.59
N ASP A 67 12.99 11.77 -2.14
CA ASP A 67 14.02 11.08 -2.93
C ASP A 67 13.43 10.51 -4.23
N GLY A 68 12.26 9.88 -4.14
CA GLY A 68 11.52 9.41 -5.31
C GLY A 68 11.15 10.54 -6.28
N LEU A 69 10.77 11.72 -5.76
CA LEU A 69 10.39 12.87 -6.58
C LEU A 69 11.59 13.41 -7.38
N MET A 70 12.78 13.38 -6.79
CA MET A 70 14.02 13.78 -7.45
C MET A 70 14.41 12.78 -8.55
N ALA A 71 14.14 11.48 -8.36
CA ALA A 71 14.40 10.44 -9.36
C ALA A 71 13.34 10.40 -10.48
N ALA A 72 12.10 10.84 -10.23
CA ALA A 72 11.01 10.72 -11.17
C ALA A 72 11.24 11.59 -12.43
N LYS A 73 11.01 11.00 -13.62
CA LYS A 73 10.92 11.74 -14.90
C LYS A 73 9.49 11.86 -15.43
N ASN A 74 8.64 10.89 -15.11
CA ASN A 74 7.23 10.90 -15.51
C ASN A 74 6.47 11.98 -14.71
N PRO A 75 5.74 12.90 -15.38
CA PRO A 75 5.01 13.98 -14.71
C PRO A 75 3.86 13.48 -13.81
N GLU A 76 3.20 12.39 -14.17
CA GLU A 76 2.14 11.77 -13.38
C GLU A 76 2.70 11.17 -12.07
N LEU A 77 3.84 10.50 -12.16
CA LEU A 77 4.53 9.98 -10.97
C LEU A 77 5.00 11.13 -10.07
N LYS A 78 5.51 12.22 -10.65
CA LYS A 78 5.85 13.44 -9.89
C LYS A 78 4.63 14.02 -9.16
N ALA A 79 3.48 14.08 -9.82
CA ALA A 79 2.25 14.58 -9.20
C ALA A 79 1.84 13.69 -8.03
N THR A 80 1.88 12.37 -8.22
CA THR A 80 1.58 11.38 -7.17
C THR A 80 2.51 11.55 -5.96
N LEU A 81 3.83 11.63 -6.19
CA LEU A 81 4.81 11.80 -5.10
C LEU A 81 4.63 13.12 -4.35
N LYS A 82 4.31 14.21 -5.06
CA LYS A 82 3.98 15.49 -4.41
C LYS A 82 2.74 15.41 -3.52
N GLU A 83 1.71 14.69 -3.97
CA GLU A 83 0.50 14.47 -3.18
C GLU A 83 0.79 13.64 -1.92
N GLU A 84 1.59 12.58 -2.04
CA GLU A 84 2.00 11.75 -0.92
C GLU A 84 2.83 12.54 0.12
N ILE A 85 3.75 13.41 -0.33
CA ILE A 85 4.50 14.32 0.55
C ILE A 85 3.53 15.26 1.29
N ALA A 86 2.62 15.92 0.57
CA ALA A 86 1.67 16.84 1.17
C ALA A 86 0.72 16.15 2.17
N SER A 87 0.29 14.92 1.85
CA SER A 87 -0.48 14.07 2.75
C SER A 87 0.30 13.75 4.03
N THR A 88 1.55 13.31 3.89
CA THR A 88 2.43 12.97 5.01
C THR A 88 2.72 14.19 5.89
N ASP A 89 2.94 15.36 5.29
CA ASP A 89 3.14 16.64 6.00
C ASP A 89 1.93 17.04 6.84
N ARG A 90 0.70 16.73 6.39
CA ARG A 90 -0.50 16.96 7.20
C ARG A 90 -0.51 16.04 8.43
N ILE A 91 -0.14 14.77 8.25
CA ILE A 91 -0.08 13.80 9.36
C ILE A 91 0.98 14.21 10.39
N ILE A 92 2.20 14.53 9.94
CA ILE A 92 3.29 14.97 10.82
C ILE A 92 2.86 16.18 11.64
N ARG A 93 2.29 17.20 10.99
CA ARG A 93 1.80 18.40 11.68
C ARG A 93 0.69 18.12 12.68
N SER A 94 -0.20 17.18 12.39
CA SER A 94 -1.29 16.82 13.32
C SER A 94 -0.81 16.09 14.58
N ARG A 95 0.42 15.56 14.58
CA ARG A 95 1.01 14.79 15.68
C ARG A 95 2.00 15.60 16.52
N ARG A 96 2.27 16.84 16.12
CA ARG A 96 3.20 17.75 16.78
C ARG A 96 2.44 18.72 17.67
#